data_AF-A0A7C2PW01-F1
#
_entry.id   AF-A0A7C2PW01-F1
#
_cell.length_a   1.000
_cell.length_b   1.000
_cell.length_c   1.000
_cell.angle_alpha   90.00
_cell.angle_beta   90.00
_cell.angle_gamma   90.00
#
_symmetry.space_group_name_H-M   'P 1'
#
loop_
_entity.id
_entity.type
_entity.pdbx_description
1 polymer ?
#
loop_
_entity_poly.entity_id
_entity_poly.type
_entity_poly.pdbx_seq_one_letter_code
_entity_poly.pdbx_strand_id
1 'polypeptide(L)'
;MTIIFTTLLSLLISAILIYRYRDVRRKQELMRLKKEKLKTLKQAMFNANHYVNNLSNNLQLVQMELDNKKSVSQETVEMLTGAIHDTTLELNKLSNIDDPFDEKGFNIFFL
;
A
#
# COMPACT_ATOMS: atom_id res chain seq x y z
N MET A 1 22.40 -18.75 -54.24
CA MET A 1 23.02 -18.94 -52.90
C MET A 1 22.83 -17.71 -52.00
N THR A 2 23.16 -16.49 -52.46
CA THR A 2 23.03 -15.24 -51.68
C THR A 2 21.61 -14.90 -51.23
N ILE A 3 20.60 -15.03 -52.10
CA ILE A 3 19.19 -14.73 -51.74
C ILE A 3 18.67 -15.67 -50.63
N ILE A 4 18.99 -16.96 -50.71
CA ILE A 4 18.57 -17.96 -49.71
C ILE A 4 19.27 -17.70 -48.37
N PHE A 5 20.54 -17.29 -48.41
CA PHE A 5 21.29 -16.94 -47.20
C PHE A 5 20.75 -15.68 -46.53
N THR A 6 20.43 -14.63 -47.29
CA THR A 6 19.89 -13.38 -46.73
C THR A 6 18.48 -13.54 -46.20
N THR A 7 17.63 -14.36 -46.81
CA THR A 7 16.29 -14.68 -46.29
C THR A 7 16.36 -15.55 -45.03
N LEU A 8 17.27 -16.52 -44.97
CA LEU A 8 17.47 -17.33 -43.77
C LEU A 8 18.01 -16.48 -42.61
N LEU A 9 18.96 -15.59 -42.89
CA LEU A 9 19.51 -14.66 -41.91
C LEU A 9 18.44 -13.68 -41.41
N SER A 10 17.60 -13.13 -42.31
CA SER A 10 16.53 -12.23 -41.90
C SER A 10 15.49 -12.94 -41.03
N LEU A 11 15.12 -14.18 -41.34
CA LEU A 11 14.24 -14.99 -40.51
C LEU A 11 14.80 -15.24 -39.11
N LEU A 12 16.10 -15.55 -38.99
CA LEU A 12 16.75 -15.74 -37.70
C LEU A 12 16.75 -14.45 -36.88
N ILE A 13 17.09 -13.31 -37.51
CA ILE A 13 17.07 -12.00 -36.85
C ILE A 13 15.64 -11.65 -36.40
N SER A 14 14.64 -11.84 -37.26
CA SER A 14 13.23 -11.61 -36.94
C SER A 14 12.77 -12.48 -35.77
N ALA A 15 13.15 -13.76 -35.73
CA ALA A 15 12.80 -14.66 -34.63
C ALA A 15 13.42 -14.19 -33.30
N ILE A 16 14.69 -13.79 -33.31
CA ILE A 16 15.37 -13.25 -32.12
C ILE A 16 14.70 -11.96 -31.64
N LEU A 17 14.39 -11.05 -32.57
CA LEU A 17 13.70 -9.79 -32.26
C LEU A 17 12.31 -10.02 -31.66
N ILE A 18 11.53 -10.93 -32.23
CA ILE A 18 10.20 -11.29 -31.70
C ILE A 18 10.33 -11.88 -30.30
N TYR A 19 11.30 -12.78 -30.07
CA TYR A 19 11.54 -13.35 -28.75
C TYR A 19 11.90 -12.27 -27.72
N ARG A 20 12.83 -11.39 -28.06
CA ARG A 20 13.26 -10.27 -27.20
C ARG A 20 12.11 -9.30 -26.92
N TYR A 21 11.32 -8.97 -27.94
CA TYR A 21 10.16 -8.11 -27.79
C TYR A 21 9.14 -8.70 -26.81
N ARG A 22 8.83 -10.00 -26.92
CA ARG A 22 7.91 -10.69 -26.01
C ARG A 22 8.45 -10.80 -24.60
N ASP A 23 9.76 -10.97 -24.43
CA ASP A 23 10.40 -10.96 -23.10
C ASP A 23 10.32 -9.58 -22.44
N VAL A 24 10.66 -8.52 -23.18
CA VAL A 24 10.57 -7.13 -22.69
C VAL A 24 9.14 -6.77 -22.34
N ARG A 25 8.15 -7.11 -23.19
CA ARG A 25 6.73 -6.89 -22.90
C ARG A 25 6.29 -7.58 -21.61
N ARG A 26 6.64 -8.85 -21.42
CA ARG A 26 6.33 -9.59 -20.18
C ARG A 26 6.96 -8.94 -18.96
N LYS A 27 8.23 -8.54 -19.05
CA LYS A 27 8.92 -7.84 -17.96
C LYS A 27 8.26 -6.50 -17.63
N GLN A 28 7.86 -5.73 -18.64
CA GLN A 28 7.16 -4.46 -18.45
C GLN A 28 5.82 -4.65 -17.74
N GLU A 29 5.04 -5.66 -18.12
CA GLU A 29 3.77 -5.98 -17.49
C GLU A 29 3.95 -6.40 -16.03
N LEU A 30 4.92 -7.29 -15.75
CA LEU A 30 5.26 -7.67 -14.38
C LEU A 30 5.73 -6.48 -13.54
N MET A 31 6.53 -5.58 -14.11
CA MET A 31 6.93 -4.35 -13.41
C MET A 31 5.74 -3.44 -13.12
N ARG A 32 4.80 -3.30 -14.06
CA ARG A 32 3.59 -2.51 -13.85
C ARG A 32 2.79 -3.05 -12.67
N LEU A 33 2.52 -4.36 -12.66
CA LEU A 33 1.81 -5.02 -11.57
C LEU A 33 2.53 -4.86 -10.22
N LYS A 34 3.87 -4.99 -10.21
CA LYS A 34 4.68 -4.75 -9.00
C LYS A 34 4.59 -3.31 -8.51
N LYS A 35 4.59 -2.32 -9.40
CA LYS A 35 4.46 -0.90 -9.04
C LYS A 35 3.08 -0.59 -8.46
N GLU A 36 2.02 -1.11 -9.07
CA GLU A 36 0.66 -0.96 -8.57
C GLU A 36 0.53 -1.58 -7.17
N LYS A 37 1.00 -2.82 -6.97
CA LYS A 37 1.02 -3.46 -5.64
C LYS A 37 1.80 -2.64 -4.60
N LEU A 38 2.96 -2.08 -4.97
CA LEU A 38 3.75 -1.24 -4.06
C LEU A 38 3.03 0.07 -3.70
N LYS A 39 2.35 0.70 -4.66
CA LYS A 39 1.53 1.90 -4.43
C LYS A 39 0.45 1.61 -3.40
N THR A 40 -0.26 0.51 -3.57
CA THR A 40 -1.32 0.09 -2.64
C THR A 40 -0.78 -0.19 -1.23
N LEU A 41 0.33 -0.94 -1.12
CA LEU A 41 0.95 -1.20 0.17
C LEU A 41 1.38 0.10 0.87
N LYS A 42 1.94 1.04 0.11
CA LYS A 42 2.34 2.35 0.64
C LYS A 42 1.13 3.14 1.16
N GLN A 43 0.00 3.09 0.45
CA GLN A 43 -1.26 3.71 0.90
C GLN A 43 -1.75 3.07 2.20
N ALA A 44 -1.74 1.74 2.29
CA ALA A 44 -2.13 1.02 3.50
C ALA A 44 -1.28 1.43 4.71
N MET A 45 0.04 1.45 4.54
CA MET A 45 0.97 1.89 5.59
C MET A 45 0.74 3.35 5.99
N PHE A 46 0.45 4.22 5.02
CA PHE A 46 0.13 5.62 5.30
C PHE A 46 -1.13 5.73 6.19
N ASN A 47 -2.19 4.99 5.86
CA ASN A 47 -3.43 4.98 6.64
C ASN A 47 -3.20 4.43 8.05
N ALA A 48 -2.49 3.31 8.18
CA ALA A 48 -2.14 2.74 9.49
C ALA A 48 -1.37 3.75 10.36
N ASN A 49 -0.36 4.42 9.78
CA ASN A 49 0.40 5.45 10.48
C ASN A 49 -0.48 6.64 10.90
N HIS A 50 -1.43 7.05 10.08
CA HIS A 50 -2.36 8.11 10.42
C HIS A 50 -3.22 7.75 11.65
N TYR A 51 -3.79 6.54 11.70
CA TYR A 51 -4.58 6.10 12.85
C TYR A 51 -3.73 5.97 14.12
N VAL A 52 -2.54 5.39 14.01
CA VAL A 52 -1.61 5.28 15.14
C VAL A 52 -1.17 6.66 15.65
N ASN A 53 -0.94 7.63 14.77
CA ASN A 53 -0.61 9.00 15.17
C ASN A 53 -1.78 9.66 15.92
N ASN A 54 -3.01 9.46 15.48
CA ASN A 54 -4.19 9.99 16.19
C ASN A 54 -4.31 9.38 17.59
N LEU A 55 -4.08 8.07 17.73
CA LEU A 55 -4.02 7.42 19.04
C LEU A 55 -2.88 7.97 19.91
N SER A 56 -1.70 8.18 19.33
CA SER A 56 -0.55 8.77 20.02
C SER A 56 -0.86 10.17 20.56
N ASN A 57 -1.61 11.00 19.82
CA ASN A 57 -2.02 12.31 20.28
C ASN A 57 -2.95 12.23 21.50
N ASN A 58 -3.87 11.25 21.52
CA ASN A 58 -4.72 11.00 22.69
C ASN A 58 -3.91 10.54 23.92
N LEU A 59 -2.87 9.72 23.70
CA LEU A 59 -1.95 9.33 24.78
C LEU A 59 -1.13 10.51 25.32
N GLN A 60 -0.77 11.48 24.48
CA GLN A 60 -0.10 12.70 24.94
C GLN A 60 -1.00 13.54 25.85
N LEU A 61 -2.31 13.59 25.59
CA LEU A 61 -3.26 14.25 26.48
C LEU A 61 -3.28 13.58 27.86
N VAL A 62 -3.30 12.25 27.90
CA VAL A 62 -3.24 11.45 29.15
C VAL A 62 -1.95 11.75 29.91
N GLN A 63 -0.81 11.77 29.21
CA GLN A 63 0.50 12.10 29.80
C GLN A 63 0.48 13.52 30.40
N MET A 64 -0.07 14.49 29.68
CA MET A 64 -0.19 15.87 30.16
C MET A 64 -1.06 15.98 31.42
N GLU A 65 -2.16 15.23 31.52
CA GLU A 65 -2.98 15.19 32.74
C GLU A 65 -2.23 14.56 33.92
N LEU A 66 -1.53 13.45 33.69
CA LEU A 66 -0.70 12.82 34.71
C LEU A 66 0.41 13.74 35.20
N ASP A 67 1.06 14.49 34.32
CA ASP A 67 2.14 15.39 34.69
C ASP A 67 1.64 16.57 35.52
N ASN A 68 0.51 17.17 35.13
CA ASN A 68 -0.04 18.38 35.75
C ASN A 68 -0.89 18.10 37.00
N LYS A 69 -1.75 17.08 36.96
CA LYS A 69 -2.77 16.81 37.99
C LYS A 69 -2.46 15.57 38.83
N LYS A 70 -1.47 14.75 38.44
CA LYS A 70 -1.18 13.42 39.03
C LYS A 70 -2.36 12.46 38.97
N SER A 71 -3.33 12.74 38.11
CA SER A 71 -4.54 11.94 37.89
C SER A 71 -5.05 12.17 36.47
N VAL A 72 -5.73 11.17 35.91
CA VAL A 72 -6.43 11.28 34.63
C VAL A 72 -7.92 11.47 34.90
N SER A 73 -8.53 12.45 34.24
CA SER A 73 -9.96 12.69 34.28
C SER A 73 -10.74 11.56 33.63
N GLN A 74 -11.97 11.33 34.10
CA GLN A 74 -12.87 10.35 33.49
C GLN A 74 -13.12 10.67 32.00
N GLU A 75 -13.30 11.95 31.66
CA GLU A 75 -13.46 12.41 30.29
C GLU A 75 -12.27 12.00 29.39
N THR A 76 -11.04 12.15 29.88
CA THR A 76 -9.84 11.73 29.13
C THR A 76 -9.75 10.21 28.95
N VAL A 77 -10.17 9.44 29.95
CA VAL A 77 -10.25 7.97 29.83
C VAL A 77 -11.30 7.55 28.81
N GLU A 78 -12.46 8.20 28.80
CA GLU A 78 -13.54 7.95 27.83
C GLU A 78 -13.09 8.30 26.40
N MET A 79 -12.45 9.46 26.22
CA MET A 79 -11.85 9.85 24.93
C MET A 79 -10.81 8.84 24.45
N LEU A 80 -9.88 8.42 25.31
CA LEU A 80 -8.86 7.42 24.95
C LEU A 80 -9.50 6.08 24.58
N THR A 81 -10.51 5.65 25.32
CA THR A 81 -11.21 4.38 25.06
C THR A 81 -11.91 4.42 23.70
N GLY A 82 -12.58 5.53 23.38
CA GLY A 82 -13.17 5.76 22.05
C GLY A 82 -12.10 5.75 20.95
N ALA A 83 -11.00 6.48 21.13
CA ALA A 83 -9.91 6.52 20.16
C ALA A 83 -9.27 5.14 19.92
N ILE A 84 -9.11 4.32 20.97
CA ILE A 84 -8.64 2.93 20.84
C ILE A 84 -9.64 2.10 20.04
N HIS A 85 -10.94 2.22 20.33
CA HIS A 85 -11.98 1.51 19.60
C HIS A 85 -11.98 1.85 18.12
N ASP A 86 -11.99 3.14 17.79
CA ASP A 86 -12.01 3.63 16.40
C ASP A 86 -10.74 3.21 15.65
N THR A 87 -9.56 3.39 16.26
CA THR A 87 -8.28 2.96 15.68
C THR A 87 -8.29 1.46 15.40
N THR A 88 -8.81 0.65 16.33
CA THR A 88 -8.90 -0.80 16.18
C THR A 88 -9.84 -1.18 15.04
N LEU A 89 -10.99 -0.52 14.94
CA LEU A 89 -11.96 -0.75 13.87
C LEU A 89 -11.34 -0.45 12.50
N GLU A 90 -10.67 0.69 12.35
CA GLU A 90 -10.06 1.08 11.07
C GLU A 90 -8.86 0.20 10.69
N LEU A 91 -8.01 -0.19 11.65
CA LEU A 91 -6.92 -1.13 11.40
C LEU A 91 -7.44 -2.53 11.02
N ASN A 92 -8.54 -3.00 11.63
CA ASN A 92 -9.17 -4.26 11.26
C ASN A 92 -9.75 -4.22 9.84
N LYS A 93 -10.38 -3.11 9.44
CA LYS A 93 -10.84 -2.94 8.06
C LYS A 93 -9.65 -2.97 7.09
N LEU A 94 -8.53 -2.33 7.45
CA LEU A 94 -7.31 -2.35 6.64
C LEU A 94 -6.69 -3.77 6.54
N SER A 95 -6.72 -4.55 7.62
CA SER A 95 -6.19 -5.93 7.61
C SER A 95 -7.03 -6.90 6.78
N ASN A 96 -8.31 -6.60 6.58
CA ASN A 96 -9.24 -7.43 5.81
C ASN A 96 -9.22 -7.11 4.30
N ILE A 97 -8.30 -6.27 3.83
CA ILE A 97 -8.15 -6.01 2.39
C ILE A 97 -7.35 -7.15 1.76
N ASP A 98 -8.07 -8.09 1.14
CA ASP A 98 -7.49 -9.25 0.49
C ASP A 98 -6.88 -8.93 -0.89
N ASP A 99 -7.43 -7.94 -1.61
CA ASP A 99 -6.96 -7.55 -2.94
C ASP A 99 -6.05 -6.31 -2.88
N PRO A 100 -4.73 -6.46 -3.16
CA PRO A 100 -3.81 -5.33 -3.24
C PRO A 100 -4.02 -4.43 -4.46
N PHE A 101 -5.02 -4.69 -5.31
CA PHE A 101 -5.43 -3.83 -6.42
C PHE A 101 -6.79 -3.14 -6.18
N ASP A 102 -7.47 -3.41 -5.06
CA ASP A 102 -8.71 -2.73 -4.71
C ASP A 102 -8.44 -1.30 -4.18
N GLU A 103 -8.14 -0.37 -5.10
CA GLU A 103 -7.92 1.04 -4.76
C GLU A 103 -9.12 1.69 -4.05
N LYS A 104 -10.35 1.17 -4.22
CA LYS A 104 -11.53 1.69 -3.52
C LYS A 104 -11.50 1.27 -2.05
N GLY A 105 -11.13 0.03 -1.77
CA GLY A 105 -10.86 -0.45 -0.42
C GLY A 105 -9.97 0.52 0.36
N PHE A 106 -8.87 1.01 -0.24
CA PHE A 106 -7.94 1.94 0.43
C PHE A 106 -8.40 3.42 0.50
N ASN A 107 -9.36 3.83 -0.33
CA ASN A 107 -9.85 5.22 -0.40
C ASN A 107 -11.07 5.50 0.49
N ILE A 108 -11.82 4.48 0.93
CA ILE A 108 -13.01 4.65 1.81
C ILE A 108 -12.61 5.20 3.19
N PHE A 109 -11.33 5.13 3.54
CA PHE A 109 -10.76 5.48 4.84
C PHE A 109 -10.51 6.98 5.09
N PHE A 110 -10.83 7.85 4.12
CA PHE A 110 -10.56 9.30 4.15
C PHE A 110 -11.81 10.21 4.13
N LEU A 111 -13.01 9.63 4.16
CA LEU A 111 -14.28 10.37 4.28
C LEU A 111 -14.80 10.26 5.71
#